data_AF-A0AAN9T375-F1
#
_entry.id   AF-A0AAN9T375-F1
#
_cell.length_a   1.000
_cell.length_b   1.000
_cell.length_c   1.000
_cell.angle_alpha   90.00
_cell.angle_beta   90.00
_cell.angle_gamma   90.00
#
_symmetry.space_group_name_H-M   'P 1'
#
loop_
_entity.id
_entity.type
_entity.pdbx_description
1 polymer ?
#
loop_
_entity_poly.entity_id
_entity_poly.type
_entity_poly.pdbx_seq_one_letter_code
_entity_poly.pdbx_strand_id
1 'polypeptide(L)'
;MANGSPVSPLNQAHNFARVAEKLEEAERLTEASECHGRVLEYLEQSAKLATFPSTLESIQLQIKYHNQRKKILQKKQEYLKHKETLRLMEQAQKELSLKEDSLQWAIYQKIDEADSLIDALHKRPTETKSNDNSELGTSPTYNSATKHPKNDHTVIEELHMLNSKLRELITQLLNELEESQKEAASLREKIKYYESLYPKKEEVLEDQNLIDFSSITSSVESIGIIS
;
A
#
# COMPACT_ATOMS: atom_id res chain seq x y z
N MET A 1 2.19 -15.18 -56.61
CA MET A 1 2.48 -13.99 -55.78
C MET A 1 1.20 -13.19 -55.70
N ALA A 2 0.53 -13.22 -54.55
CA ALA A 2 -0.77 -12.57 -54.38
C ALA A 2 -0.56 -11.05 -54.22
N ASN A 3 -0.94 -10.29 -55.24
CA ASN A 3 -1.08 -8.84 -55.16
C ASN A 3 -2.29 -8.55 -54.26
N GLY A 4 -2.05 -8.43 -52.96
CA GLY A 4 -3.03 -7.86 -52.04
C GLY A 4 -3.18 -6.39 -52.37
N SER A 5 -4.37 -5.99 -52.84
CA SER A 5 -4.72 -4.59 -53.07
C SER A 5 -4.36 -3.77 -51.81
N PRO A 6 -3.73 -2.59 -51.93
CA PRO A 6 -3.37 -1.77 -50.78
C PRO A 6 -4.65 -1.45 -49.99
N VAL A 7 -4.75 -1.98 -48.77
CA VAL A 7 -5.91 -1.79 -47.91
C VAL A 7 -6.05 -0.30 -47.63
N SER A 8 -7.17 0.30 -48.08
CA SER A 8 -7.45 1.72 -47.89
C SER A 8 -7.22 2.15 -46.44
N PRO A 9 -6.56 3.30 -46.17
CA PRO A 9 -6.32 3.78 -44.81
C PRO A 9 -7.58 3.81 -43.95
N LEU A 10 -8.72 4.18 -44.54
CA LEU A 10 -10.02 4.21 -43.85
C LEU A 10 -10.47 2.80 -43.40
N ASN A 11 -10.23 1.78 -44.22
CA ASN A 11 -10.55 0.40 -43.85
C ASN A 11 -9.64 -0.10 -42.71
N GLN A 12 -8.37 0.31 -42.69
CA GLN A 12 -7.47 0.01 -41.58
C GLN A 12 -7.93 0.67 -40.28
N ALA A 13 -8.35 1.94 -40.36
CA ALA A 13 -8.93 2.65 -39.21
C ALA A 13 -10.14 1.90 -38.62
N HIS A 14 -11.08 1.47 -39.45
CA HIS A 14 -12.25 0.71 -38.96
C HIS A 14 -11.88 -0.66 -38.37
N ASN A 15 -10.89 -1.35 -38.93
CA ASN A 15 -10.43 -2.61 -38.37
C ASN A 15 -9.85 -2.40 -36.96
N PHE A 16 -8.98 -1.39 -36.78
CA PHE A 16 -8.44 -1.06 -35.46
C PHE A 16 -9.51 -0.56 -34.48
N ALA A 17 -10.54 0.14 -34.95
CA ALA A 17 -11.66 0.56 -34.10
C ALA A 17 -12.41 -0.64 -33.52
N ARG A 18 -12.74 -1.64 -34.34
CA ARG A 18 -13.38 -2.90 -33.88
C ARG A 18 -12.50 -3.67 -32.91
N VAL A 19 -11.19 -3.67 -33.12
CA VAL A 19 -10.24 -4.31 -32.20
C VAL A 19 -10.19 -3.55 -30.88
N ALA A 20 -10.19 -2.23 -30.91
CA ALA A 20 -10.23 -1.39 -29.71
C ALA A 20 -11.48 -1.69 -28.86
N GLU A 21 -12.67 -1.74 -29.49
CA GLU A 21 -13.94 -2.06 -28.81
C GLU A 21 -13.88 -3.41 -28.06
N LYS A 22 -13.38 -4.46 -28.72
CA LYS A 22 -13.20 -5.77 -28.08
C LYS A 22 -12.20 -5.74 -26.91
N LEU A 23 -11.15 -4.93 -27.01
CA LEU A 23 -10.18 -4.77 -25.93
C LEU A 23 -10.75 -3.97 -24.76
N GLU A 24 -11.64 -3.01 -25.03
CA GLU A 24 -12.37 -2.29 -23.98
C GLU A 24 -13.33 -3.20 -23.22
N GLU A 25 -14.06 -4.06 -23.93
CA GLU A 25 -14.93 -5.10 -23.32
C GLU A 25 -14.12 -6.07 -22.46
N ALA A 26 -12.90 -6.41 -22.88
CA ALA A 26 -11.96 -7.24 -22.12
C ALA A 26 -11.19 -6.48 -21.03
N GLU A 27 -11.52 -5.21 -20.75
CA GLU A 27 -10.85 -4.32 -19.79
C GLU A 27 -9.33 -4.11 -20.02
N ARG A 28 -8.83 -4.40 -21.23
CA ARG A 28 -7.42 -4.19 -21.62
C ARG A 28 -7.20 -2.75 -22.07
N LEU A 29 -7.36 -1.81 -21.13
CA LEU A 29 -7.45 -0.37 -21.39
C LEU A 29 -6.23 0.22 -22.12
N THR A 30 -5.02 -0.26 -21.81
CA THR A 30 -3.79 0.24 -22.46
C THR A 30 -3.75 -0.10 -23.94
N GLU A 31 -4.05 -1.35 -24.28
CA GLU A 31 -4.04 -1.83 -25.65
C GLU A 31 -5.18 -1.22 -26.47
N ALA A 32 -6.35 -1.02 -25.85
CA ALA A 32 -7.45 -0.28 -26.46
C ALA A 32 -7.06 1.18 -26.77
N SER A 33 -6.37 1.86 -25.85
CA SER A 33 -5.87 3.22 -26.05
C SER A 33 -4.84 3.31 -27.19
N GLU A 34 -3.95 2.32 -27.30
CA GLU A 34 -3.01 2.20 -28.42
C GLU A 34 -3.71 1.95 -29.75
N CYS A 35 -4.74 1.10 -29.76
CA CYS A 35 -5.55 0.85 -30.96
C CYS A 35 -6.25 2.15 -31.42
N HIS A 36 -6.85 2.93 -30.52
CA HIS A 36 -7.38 4.25 -30.86
C HIS A 36 -6.29 5.22 -31.36
N GLY A 37 -5.06 5.12 -30.86
CA GLY A 37 -3.91 5.83 -31.43
C GLY A 37 -3.69 5.51 -32.91
N ARG A 38 -3.68 4.22 -33.27
CA ARG A 38 -3.55 3.77 -34.66
C ARG A 38 -4.74 4.20 -35.52
N VAL A 39 -5.96 4.17 -34.98
CA VAL A 39 -7.15 4.67 -35.67
C VAL A 39 -6.96 6.14 -36.08
N LEU A 40 -6.47 6.98 -35.17
CA LEU A 40 -6.19 8.39 -35.45
C LEU A 40 -5.17 8.57 -36.58
N GLU A 41 -4.06 7.81 -36.55
CA GLU A 41 -3.04 7.86 -37.60
C GLU A 41 -3.62 7.56 -39.00
N TYR A 42 -4.47 6.53 -39.10
CA TYR A 42 -5.09 6.15 -40.38
C TYR A 42 -6.22 7.09 -40.81
N LEU A 43 -6.98 7.65 -39.88
CA LEU A 43 -7.99 8.68 -40.18
C LEU A 43 -7.33 9.97 -40.66
N GLU A 44 -6.19 10.38 -40.08
CA GLU A 44 -5.42 11.53 -40.56
C GLU A 44 -4.87 11.31 -41.98
N GLN A 45 -4.42 10.09 -42.29
CA GLN A 45 -4.03 9.72 -43.66
C GLN A 45 -5.25 9.78 -44.61
N SER A 46 -6.40 9.27 -44.17
CA SER A 46 -7.65 9.29 -44.95
C SER A 46 -8.12 10.72 -45.21
N ALA A 47 -7.98 11.62 -44.23
CA ALA A 47 -8.33 13.03 -44.35
C ALA A 47 -7.50 13.74 -45.42
N LYS A 48 -6.20 13.42 -45.53
CA LYS A 48 -5.30 13.97 -46.57
C LYS A 48 -5.70 13.53 -47.99
N LEU A 49 -6.34 12.37 -48.12
CA LEU A 49 -6.79 11.82 -49.40
C LEU A 49 -8.23 12.22 -49.74
N ALA A 50 -8.98 12.77 -48.78
CA ALA A 50 -10.37 13.15 -48.98
C ALA A 50 -10.48 14.37 -49.91
N THR A 51 -11.21 14.21 -51.01
CA THR A 51 -11.43 15.30 -51.98
C THR A 51 -12.69 16.11 -51.70
N PHE A 52 -13.69 15.48 -51.08
CA PHE A 52 -15.00 16.10 -50.83
C PHE A 52 -15.06 16.71 -49.43
N PRO A 53 -15.55 17.97 -49.29
CA PRO A 53 -15.67 18.63 -47.99
C PRO A 53 -16.51 17.84 -46.98
N SER A 54 -17.60 17.21 -47.42
CA SER A 54 -18.47 16.39 -46.57
C SER A 54 -17.77 15.16 -46.00
N THR A 55 -16.95 14.48 -46.81
CA THR A 55 -16.13 13.35 -46.35
C THR A 55 -15.08 13.81 -45.34
N LEU A 56 -14.44 14.95 -45.60
CA LEU A 56 -13.44 15.51 -44.70
C LEU A 56 -14.05 15.85 -43.33
N GLU A 57 -15.23 16.47 -43.30
CA GLU A 57 -15.96 16.79 -42.07
C GLU A 57 -16.29 15.52 -41.27
N SER A 58 -16.78 14.47 -41.93
CA SER A 58 -17.06 13.18 -41.30
C SER A 58 -15.79 12.56 -40.68
N ILE A 59 -14.67 12.57 -41.40
CA ILE A 59 -13.39 12.05 -40.88
C ILE A 59 -12.91 12.88 -39.69
N GLN A 60 -13.03 14.20 -39.75
CA GLN A 60 -12.66 15.09 -38.63
C GLN A 60 -13.48 14.80 -37.37
N LEU A 61 -14.78 14.51 -37.52
CA LEU A 61 -15.63 14.12 -36.40
C LEU A 61 -15.17 12.78 -35.78
N GLN A 62 -14.81 11.80 -36.61
CA GLN A 62 -14.27 10.52 -36.14
C GLN A 62 -12.92 10.68 -35.42
N ILE A 63 -12.03 11.57 -35.93
CA ILE A 63 -10.76 11.90 -35.27
C ILE A 63 -11.03 12.48 -33.87
N LYS A 64 -11.96 13.43 -33.75
CA LYS A 64 -12.33 14.00 -32.44
C LYS A 64 -12.84 12.92 -31.49
N TYR A 65 -13.73 12.07 -31.97
CA TYR A 65 -14.28 10.95 -31.19
C TYR A 65 -13.18 10.02 -30.66
N HIS A 66 -12.30 9.50 -31.53
CA HIS A 66 -11.27 8.56 -31.10
C HIS A 66 -10.20 9.20 -30.21
N ASN A 67 -9.91 10.50 -30.40
CA ASN A 67 -9.02 11.23 -29.51
C ASN A 67 -9.62 11.37 -28.10
N GLN A 68 -10.90 11.72 -28.01
CA GLN A 68 -11.62 11.76 -26.73
C GLN A 68 -11.68 10.38 -26.08
N ARG A 69 -11.99 9.32 -26.84
CA ARG A 69 -12.04 7.95 -26.33
C ARG A 69 -10.68 7.50 -25.77
N LYS A 70 -9.59 7.78 -26.50
CA LYS A 70 -8.22 7.51 -26.05
C LYS A 70 -7.92 8.16 -24.70
N LYS A 71 -8.27 9.45 -24.52
CA LYS A 71 -8.07 10.18 -23.25
C LYS A 71 -8.87 9.58 -22.09
N ILE A 72 -10.13 9.21 -22.34
CA ILE A 72 -10.99 8.58 -21.32
C ILE A 72 -10.37 7.27 -20.84
N LEU A 73 -9.89 6.43 -21.76
CA LEU A 73 -9.25 5.16 -21.39
C LEU A 73 -7.97 5.36 -20.56
N GLN A 74 -7.15 6.35 -20.91
CA GLN A 74 -5.94 6.68 -20.16
C GLN A 74 -6.28 7.11 -18.73
N LYS A 75 -7.24 8.03 -18.57
CA LYS A 75 -7.72 8.45 -17.24
C LYS A 75 -8.31 7.28 -16.44
N LYS A 76 -9.11 6.41 -17.09
CA LYS A 76 -9.67 5.20 -16.46
C LYS A 76 -8.54 4.28 -15.96
N GLN A 77 -7.48 4.10 -16.75
CA GLN A 77 -6.33 3.29 -16.34
C GLN A 77 -5.61 3.89 -15.13
N GLU A 78 -5.34 5.19 -15.13
CA GLU A 78 -4.70 5.88 -14.01
C GLU A 78 -5.52 5.77 -12.72
N TYR A 79 -6.84 5.96 -12.83
CA TYR A 79 -7.76 5.80 -11.71
C TYR A 79 -7.69 4.39 -11.11
N LEU A 80 -7.72 3.34 -11.95
CA LEU A 80 -7.65 1.95 -11.47
C LEU A 80 -6.31 1.65 -10.78
N LYS A 81 -5.19 2.13 -11.33
CA LYS A 81 -3.86 1.97 -10.70
C LYS A 81 -3.81 2.67 -9.34
N HIS A 82 -4.33 3.90 -9.27
CA HIS A 82 -4.35 4.67 -8.03
C HIS A 82 -5.23 3.99 -6.97
N LYS A 83 -6.42 3.53 -7.37
CA LYS A 83 -7.35 2.80 -6.50
C LYS A 83 -6.72 1.53 -5.92
N GLU A 84 -6.01 0.74 -6.73
CA GLU A 84 -5.34 -0.47 -6.23
C GLU A 84 -4.20 -0.13 -5.28
N THR A 85 -3.43 0.93 -5.56
CA THR A 85 -2.36 1.40 -4.67
C THR A 85 -2.91 1.80 -3.30
N LEU A 86 -4.02 2.53 -3.26
CA LEU A 86 -4.70 2.89 -2.01
C LEU A 86 -5.15 1.65 -1.24
N ARG A 87 -5.76 0.67 -1.92
CA ARG A 87 -6.19 -0.59 -1.31
C ARG A 87 -5.02 -1.35 -0.66
N LEU A 88 -3.88 -1.44 -1.33
CA LEU A 88 -2.69 -2.10 -0.80
C LEU A 88 -2.11 -1.35 0.40
N MET A 89 -2.11 -0.02 0.37
CA MET A 89 -1.64 0.81 1.48
C MET A 89 -2.53 0.63 2.73
N GLU A 90 -3.85 0.59 2.56
CA GLU A 90 -4.80 0.34 3.65
C GLU A 90 -4.60 -1.06 4.27
N GLN A 91 -4.39 -2.08 3.44
CA GLN A 91 -4.11 -3.44 3.92
C GLN A 91 -2.80 -3.51 4.69
N ALA A 92 -1.72 -2.91 4.16
CA ALA A 92 -0.42 -2.86 4.83
C ALA A 92 -0.51 -2.13 6.18
N GLN A 93 -1.26 -1.04 6.26
CA GLN A 93 -1.47 -0.31 7.50
C GLN A 93 -2.22 -1.15 8.54
N LYS A 94 -3.25 -1.90 8.12
CA LYS A 94 -4.00 -2.79 9.00
C LYS A 94 -3.14 -3.94 9.53
N GLU A 95 -2.33 -4.55 8.67
CA GLU A 95 -1.40 -5.61 9.09
C GLU A 95 -0.35 -5.12 10.07
N LEU A 96 0.15 -3.90 9.89
CA LEU A 96 1.15 -3.29 10.77
C LEU A 96 0.55 -3.02 12.16
N SER A 97 -0.67 -2.48 12.21
CA SER A 97 -1.40 -2.27 13.46
C SER A 97 -1.65 -3.57 14.23
N LEU A 98 -2.03 -4.67 13.56
CA LEU A 98 -2.24 -5.96 14.22
C LEU A 98 -0.93 -6.55 14.79
N LYS A 99 0.19 -6.37 14.09
CA LYS A 99 1.51 -6.81 14.58
C LYS A 99 1.96 -5.99 15.78
N GLU A 100 1.65 -4.70 15.80
CA GLU A 100 1.96 -3.80 16.90
C GLU A 100 1.21 -4.19 18.18
N ASP A 101 -0.10 -4.43 18.09
CA ASP A 101 -0.92 -4.90 19.21
C ASP A 101 -0.41 -6.26 19.75
N SER A 102 -0.05 -7.18 18.84
CA SER A 102 0.49 -8.48 19.22
C SER A 102 1.86 -8.36 19.91
N LEU A 103 2.71 -7.43 19.47
CA LEU A 103 4.01 -7.21 20.05
C LEU A 103 3.90 -6.59 21.44
N GLN A 104 3.05 -5.58 21.59
CA GLN A 104 2.80 -4.92 22.88
C GLN A 104 2.30 -5.95 23.91
N TRP A 105 1.36 -6.82 23.53
CA TRP A 105 0.90 -7.90 24.39
C TRP A 105 2.01 -8.87 24.80
N ALA A 106 2.86 -9.27 23.84
CA ALA A 106 3.99 -10.16 24.13
C ALA A 106 5.02 -9.51 25.07
N ILE A 107 5.25 -8.20 24.97
CA ILE A 107 6.13 -7.44 25.87
C ILE A 107 5.58 -7.47 27.29
N TYR A 108 4.30 -7.14 27.50
CA TYR A 108 3.67 -7.18 28.83
C TYR A 108 3.68 -8.58 29.43
N GLN A 109 3.40 -9.61 28.62
CA GLN A 109 3.46 -10.99 29.10
C GLN A 109 4.87 -11.35 29.61
N LYS A 110 5.92 -10.99 28.87
CA LYS A 110 7.31 -11.28 29.26
C LYS A 110 7.74 -10.55 30.52
N ILE A 111 7.27 -9.32 30.66
CA ILE A 111 7.42 -8.48 31.84
C ILE A 111 6.80 -9.20 33.05
N ASP A 112 5.55 -9.64 32.98
CA ASP A 112 4.84 -10.34 34.08
C ASP A 112 5.43 -11.71 34.43
N GLU A 113 5.88 -12.46 33.43
CA GLU A 113 6.61 -13.72 33.62
C GLU A 113 7.91 -13.48 34.41
N ALA A 114 8.66 -12.42 34.07
CA ALA A 114 9.91 -12.09 34.73
C ALA A 114 9.71 -11.69 36.20
N ASP A 115 8.66 -10.93 36.52
CA ASP A 115 8.33 -10.58 37.91
C ASP A 115 7.91 -11.80 38.72
N SER A 116 7.07 -12.65 38.14
CA SER A 116 6.64 -13.89 38.78
C SER A 116 7.83 -14.79 39.14
N LEU A 117 8.86 -14.84 38.28
CA LEU A 117 10.10 -15.57 38.55
C LEU A 117 10.93 -14.93 39.67
N ILE A 118 11.08 -13.61 39.68
CA ILE A 118 11.82 -12.89 40.72
C ILE A 118 11.12 -13.04 42.08
N ASP A 119 9.79 -12.97 42.11
CA ASP A 119 8.98 -13.21 43.31
C ASP A 119 9.12 -14.65 43.82
N ALA A 120 9.15 -15.63 42.92
CA ALA A 120 9.38 -17.02 43.28
C ALA A 120 10.78 -17.23 43.89
N LEU A 121 11.80 -16.53 43.39
CA LEU A 121 13.15 -16.55 43.95
C LEU A 121 13.21 -15.91 45.35
N HIS A 122 12.48 -14.83 45.60
CA HIS A 122 12.36 -14.21 46.94
C HIS A 122 11.67 -15.12 47.95
N LYS A 123 10.69 -15.93 47.50
CA LYS A 123 9.91 -16.82 48.37
C LYS A 123 10.59 -18.16 48.64
N ARG A 124 11.73 -18.46 48.01
CA ARG A 124 12.47 -19.71 48.22
C ARG A 124 13.06 -19.71 49.65
N PRO A 125 12.60 -20.57 50.56
CA PRO A 125 13.17 -20.63 51.89
C PRO A 125 14.63 -21.04 51.78
N THR A 126 15.53 -20.29 52.42
CA THR A 126 16.91 -20.69 52.65
C THR A 126 16.92 -21.83 53.66
N GLU A 127 16.59 -23.05 53.22
CA GLU A 127 16.88 -24.27 53.99
C GLU A 127 18.38 -24.55 53.96
N THR A 128 19.16 -23.66 54.58
CA THR A 128 20.51 -23.98 55.04
C THR A 128 20.35 -24.69 56.36
N LYS A 129 20.17 -26.02 56.32
CA LYS A 129 20.40 -26.88 57.49
C LYS A 129 21.89 -26.83 57.81
N SER A 130 22.30 -25.90 58.67
CA SER A 130 23.60 -25.92 59.35
C SER A 130 23.56 -27.03 60.40
N ASN A 131 23.98 -28.23 59.99
CA ASN A 131 24.20 -29.34 60.89
C ASN A 131 25.52 -30.01 60.46
N ASP A 132 26.65 -29.50 60.94
CA ASP A 132 27.79 -30.39 61.20
C ASP A 132 28.74 -29.79 62.25
N ASN A 133 28.93 -30.57 63.31
CA ASN A 133 29.96 -30.40 64.31
C ASN A 133 31.24 -31.08 63.80
N SER A 134 32.36 -30.36 63.75
CA SER A 134 33.68 -31.00 63.79
C SER A 134 34.73 -30.05 64.36
N GLU A 135 35.42 -30.56 65.39
CA GLU A 135 36.46 -29.93 66.19
C GLU A 135 37.78 -29.69 65.44
N LEU A 136 38.59 -28.82 66.07
CA LEU A 136 40.07 -28.81 66.16
C LEU A 136 40.93 -28.70 64.88
N GLY A 137 41.74 -27.64 64.83
CA GLY A 137 42.95 -27.63 63.98
C GLY A 137 43.55 -26.25 63.74
N THR A 138 44.47 -25.84 64.61
CA THR A 138 45.44 -24.73 64.48
C THR A 138 46.22 -24.71 63.17
N SER A 139 46.26 -23.56 62.46
CA SER A 139 47.48 -22.89 61.91
C SER A 139 47.12 -21.65 61.08
N PRO A 140 47.82 -20.49 61.18
CA PRO A 140 47.54 -19.30 60.38
C PRO A 140 48.24 -19.40 59.02
N THR A 141 47.48 -19.73 57.98
CA THR A 141 47.98 -19.86 56.59
C THR A 141 47.30 -18.80 55.72
N TYR A 142 48.11 -17.84 55.26
CA TYR A 142 47.97 -16.97 54.09
C TYR A 142 46.62 -16.25 53.87
N ASN A 143 46.70 -14.91 53.85
CA ASN A 143 45.68 -14.00 53.33
C ASN A 143 45.41 -14.29 51.85
N SER A 144 44.59 -15.30 51.58
CA SER A 144 43.94 -15.49 50.29
C SER A 144 42.76 -14.53 50.28
N ALA A 145 42.83 -13.51 49.43
CA ALA A 145 41.69 -12.65 49.10
C ALA A 145 40.64 -13.49 48.37
N THR A 146 39.93 -14.34 49.11
CA THR A 146 38.77 -15.07 48.63
C THR A 146 37.67 -14.04 48.44
N LYS A 147 37.47 -13.62 47.19
CA LYS A 147 36.24 -12.93 46.76
C LYS A 147 35.09 -13.80 47.23
N HIS A 148 34.42 -13.40 48.31
CA HIS A 148 33.25 -14.10 48.80
C HIS A 148 32.24 -14.12 47.65
N PRO A 149 31.71 -15.29 47.25
CA PRO A 149 30.63 -15.31 46.27
C PRO A 149 29.49 -14.46 46.86
N LYS A 150 28.95 -13.56 46.03
CA LYS A 150 27.86 -12.69 46.47
C LYS A 150 26.77 -13.55 47.10
N ASN A 151 26.25 -13.13 48.25
CA ASN A 151 25.13 -13.80 48.90
C ASN A 151 23.95 -13.84 47.91
N ASP A 152 23.31 -14.99 47.75
CA ASP A 152 22.18 -15.18 46.82
C ASP A 152 21.10 -14.10 47.03
N HIS A 153 20.91 -13.67 48.27
CA HIS A 153 20.02 -12.57 48.61
C HIS A 153 20.39 -11.24 47.91
N THR A 154 21.67 -10.87 47.93
CA THR A 154 22.17 -9.66 47.26
C THR A 154 22.04 -9.76 45.74
N VAL A 155 22.25 -10.96 45.16
CA VAL A 155 22.06 -11.19 43.72
C VAL A 155 20.59 -11.04 43.33
N ILE A 156 19.68 -11.57 44.15
CA ILE A 156 18.22 -11.47 43.92
C ILE A 156 17.74 -10.01 44.02
N GLU A 157 18.26 -9.22 44.97
CA GLU A 157 17.96 -7.78 45.08
C GLU A 157 18.50 -6.98 43.89
N GLU A 158 19.74 -7.26 43.45
CA GLU A 158 20.32 -6.65 42.24
C GLU A 158 19.47 -6.97 41.00
N LEU A 159 18.99 -8.21 40.86
CA LEU A 159 18.10 -8.64 39.78
C LEU A 159 16.74 -7.93 39.83
N HIS A 160 16.15 -7.78 41.02
CA HIS A 160 14.91 -7.03 41.20
C HIS A 160 15.08 -5.57 40.79
N MET A 161 16.13 -4.90 41.28
CA MET A 161 16.40 -3.50 40.93
C MET A 161 16.62 -3.32 39.42
N LEU A 162 17.35 -4.24 38.79
CA LEU A 162 17.58 -4.20 37.34
C LEU A 162 16.29 -4.41 36.55
N ASN A 163 15.44 -5.35 36.97
CA ASN A 163 14.15 -5.60 36.34
C ASN A 163 13.22 -4.37 36.48
N SER A 164 13.17 -3.75 37.66
CA SER A 164 12.42 -2.50 37.86
C SER A 164 12.88 -1.39 36.92
N LYS A 165 14.20 -1.18 36.77
CA LYS A 165 14.76 -0.21 35.82
C LYS A 165 14.43 -0.52 34.36
N LEU A 166 14.45 -1.81 33.98
CA LEU A 166 14.06 -2.24 32.64
C LEU A 166 12.57 -1.96 32.38
N ARG A 167 11.69 -2.20 33.36
CA ARG A 167 10.26 -1.85 33.26
C ARG A 167 10.05 -0.35 33.07
N GLU A 168 10.75 0.49 33.85
CA GLU A 168 10.68 1.94 33.72
C GLU A 168 11.07 2.39 32.31
N LEU A 169 12.18 1.85 31.77
CA LEU A 169 12.64 2.15 30.42
C LEU A 169 11.66 1.67 29.35
N ILE A 170 11.15 0.45 29.46
CA ILE A 170 10.15 -0.07 28.51
C ILE A 170 8.88 0.80 28.54
N THR A 171 8.45 1.22 29.72
CA THR A 171 7.28 2.11 29.87
C THR A 171 7.53 3.48 29.21
N GLN A 172 8.72 4.05 29.38
CA GLN A 172 9.09 5.31 28.69
C GLN A 172 9.06 5.14 27.17
N LEU A 173 9.65 4.07 26.64
CA LEU A 173 9.66 3.80 25.21
C LEU A 173 8.26 3.57 24.63
N LEU A 174 7.37 2.90 25.38
CA LEU A 174 5.97 2.73 24.98
C LEU A 174 5.23 4.07 24.96
N ASN A 175 5.47 4.96 25.93
CA ASN A 175 4.89 6.31 25.95
C ASN A 175 5.40 7.17 24.79
N GLU A 176 6.70 7.16 24.52
CA GLU A 176 7.29 7.88 23.37
C GLU A 176 6.73 7.37 22.03
N LEU A 177 6.54 6.06 21.91
CA LEU A 177 5.90 5.45 20.74
C LEU A 177 4.44 5.93 20.59
N GLU A 178 3.66 5.93 21.67
CA GLU A 178 2.26 6.40 21.66
C GLU A 178 2.17 7.90 21.28
N GLU A 179 3.06 8.74 21.82
CA GLU A 179 3.15 10.16 21.47
C GLU A 179 3.49 10.35 19.99
N SER A 180 4.47 9.61 19.47
CA SER A 180 4.85 9.64 18.06
C SER A 180 3.69 9.18 17.15
N GLN A 181 2.96 8.14 17.53
CA GLN A 181 1.77 7.69 16.80
C GLN A 181 0.66 8.74 16.78
N LYS A 182 0.41 9.41 17.92
CA LYS A 182 -0.58 10.50 18.01
C LYS A 182 -0.19 11.67 17.12
N GLU A 183 1.09 12.05 17.09
CA GLU A 183 1.58 13.10 16.19
C GLU A 183 1.37 12.70 14.72
N ALA A 184 1.75 11.47 14.35
CA ALA A 184 1.54 10.96 13.00
C ALA A 184 0.06 10.95 12.60
N ALA A 185 -0.84 10.57 13.51
CA ALA A 185 -2.28 10.60 13.28
C ALA A 185 -2.80 12.04 13.07
N SER A 186 -2.36 13.00 13.90
CA SER A 186 -2.72 14.42 13.75
C SER A 186 -2.21 15.00 12.43
N LEU A 187 -0.99 14.67 12.02
CA LEU A 187 -0.44 15.10 10.74
C LEU A 187 -1.22 14.51 9.57
N ARG A 188 -1.61 13.23 9.63
CA ARG A 188 -2.47 12.60 8.61
C ARG A 188 -3.84 13.27 8.52
N GLU A 189 -4.44 13.62 9.66
CA GLU A 189 -5.72 14.35 9.69
C GLU A 189 -5.59 15.76 9.11
N LYS A 190 -4.51 16.48 9.42
CA LYS A 190 -4.19 17.78 8.80
C LYS A 190 -4.03 17.66 7.30
N ILE A 191 -3.32 16.64 6.81
CA ILE A 191 -3.18 16.39 5.37
C ILE A 191 -4.56 16.17 4.74
N LYS A 192 -5.38 15.31 5.32
CA LYS A 192 -6.76 15.07 4.85
C LYS A 192 -7.60 16.34 4.83
N TYR A 193 -7.47 17.19 5.85
CA TYR A 193 -8.13 18.50 5.90
C TYR A 193 -7.67 19.40 4.75
N TYR A 194 -6.36 19.55 4.53
CA TYR A 194 -5.83 20.36 3.43
C TYR A 194 -6.21 19.80 2.05
N GLU A 195 -6.24 18.48 1.88
CA GLU A 195 -6.72 17.83 0.66
C GLU A 195 -8.22 18.09 0.41
N SER A 196 -9.02 18.24 1.47
CA SER A 196 -10.45 18.59 1.35
C SER A 196 -10.69 20.07 1.01
N LEU A 197 -9.81 20.96 1.47
CA LEU A 197 -9.89 22.40 1.17
C LEU A 197 -9.38 22.75 -0.23
N TYR A 198 -8.44 21.96 -0.73
CA TYR A 198 -7.91 22.07 -2.07
C TYR A 198 -8.10 20.72 -2.75
N PRO A 199 -9.34 20.38 -3.18
CA PRO A 199 -9.48 19.32 -4.16
C PRO A 199 -8.51 19.70 -5.28
N LYS A 200 -7.59 18.79 -5.61
CA LYS A 200 -6.70 18.97 -6.77
C LYS A 200 -7.60 19.53 -7.87
N LYS A 201 -7.22 20.67 -8.47
CA LYS A 201 -7.83 21.14 -9.71
C LYS A 201 -7.62 20.03 -10.72
N GLU A 202 -8.53 19.07 -10.67
CA GLU A 202 -8.80 18.16 -11.73
C GLU A 202 -9.07 19.11 -12.88
N GLU A 203 -8.19 19.13 -13.88
CA GLU A 203 -8.49 19.69 -15.19
C GLU A 203 -9.64 18.83 -15.76
N VAL A 204 -10.81 19.01 -15.16
CA VAL A 204 -12.10 18.85 -15.76
C VAL A 204 -12.14 20.01 -16.73
N LEU A 205 -11.64 19.74 -17.93
CA LEU A 205 -12.18 20.39 -19.10
C LEU A 205 -13.69 20.23 -18.99
N GLU A 206 -14.34 21.33 -18.63
CA GLU A 206 -15.76 21.55 -18.81
C GLU A 206 -16.08 21.25 -20.27
N ASP A 207 -16.53 20.05 -20.55
CA ASP A 207 -17.40 19.78 -21.68
C ASP A 207 -18.55 18.96 -21.12
N GLN A 208 -19.66 19.68 -20.94
CA GLN A 208 -20.94 19.14 -20.55
C GLN A 208 -21.30 17.98 -21.49
N ASN A 209 -21.17 16.76 -20.99
CA ASN A 209 -22.14 15.68 -21.17
C ASN A 209 -21.67 14.52 -20.30
N LEU A 210 -22.39 14.32 -19.20
CA LEU A 210 -22.35 13.09 -18.44
C LEU A 210 -22.86 11.97 -19.36
N ILE A 211 -21.97 11.41 -20.19
CA ILE A 211 -22.32 10.26 -21.01
C ILE A 211 -22.42 9.07 -20.07
N ASP A 212 -23.65 8.74 -19.73
CA ASP A 212 -24.03 7.46 -19.17
C ASP A 212 -23.44 6.33 -20.04
N PHE A 213 -22.47 5.61 -19.48
CA PHE A 213 -21.78 4.51 -20.15
C PHE A 213 -22.71 3.34 -20.50
N SER A 214 -23.95 3.30 -19.98
CA SER A 214 -24.94 2.27 -20.34
C SER A 214 -25.72 2.57 -21.63
N SER A 215 -25.60 3.78 -22.19
CA SER A 215 -26.41 4.22 -23.33
C SER A 215 -25.70 4.16 -24.70
N ILE A 216 -24.38 3.92 -24.76
CA ILE A 216 -23.61 3.96 -26.04
C ILE A 216 -23.75 2.66 -26.85
N THR A 217 -24.14 1.54 -26.25
CA THR A 217 -24.24 0.25 -26.95
C THR A 217 -25.55 0.05 -27.74
N SER A 218 -26.45 1.04 -27.75
CA SER A 218 -27.81 0.91 -28.33
C SER A 218 -28.02 1.66 -29.65
N SER A 219 -27.09 2.51 -30.11
CA SER A 219 -27.34 3.43 -31.23
C SER A 219 -26.51 3.23 -32.52
N VAL A 220 -25.81 2.11 -32.67
CA VAL A 220 -25.04 1.85 -33.91
C VAL A 220 -25.74 0.87 -34.88
N GLU A 221 -26.92 0.34 -34.52
CA GLU A 221 -27.72 -0.50 -35.44
C GLU A 221 -28.52 0.32 -36.48
N SER A 222 -28.48 1.66 -36.45
CA SER A 222 -29.29 2.52 -37.33
C SER A 222 -28.53 3.24 -38.45
N ILE A 223 -27.24 2.98 -38.66
CA ILE A 223 -26.53 3.47 -39.86
C ILE A 223 -26.26 2.29 -40.80
N GLY A 224 -27.36 1.76 -41.33
CA GLY A 224 -27.32 0.97 -42.55
C GLY A 224 -27.48 1.86 -43.79
N ILE A 225 -26.99 1.32 -44.91
CA ILE A 225 -27.30 1.66 -46.31
C ILE A 225 -26.41 2.78 -46.93
N ILE A 226 -25.44 2.40 -47.77
CA ILE A 226 -25.45 2.47 -49.25
C ILE A 226 -24.04 2.12 -49.78
N SER A 227 -23.87 0.90 -50.28
CA SER A 227 -23.21 0.46 -51.54
C SER A 227 -22.80 -1.00 -51.42
#